data_AF-A0A518H5W6-F1
#
_entry.id   AF-A0A518H5W6-F1
#
_cell.length_a   1.000
_cell.length_b   1.000
_cell.length_c   1.000
_cell.angle_alpha   90.00
_cell.angle_beta   90.00
_cell.angle_gamma   90.00
#
_symmetry.space_group_name_H-M   'P 1'
#
loop_
_entity.id
_entity.type
_entity.pdbx_description
1 polymer ?
#
loop_
_entity_poly.entity_id
_entity_poly.type
_entity_poly.pdbx_seq_one_letter_code
_entity_poly.pdbx_strand_id
1 'polypeptide(L)'
;MHKSRKPARRAFVSAALLLALGAGCGSGSAAVPSTDTARDALDAALTAWTRGETPGELAGTETSVFVHDTPWSQGQRLASFEIIEESEAEGAVAEKRFTVRLSLAQPDRAEEVQYHVLGTDPLMVFRDEDYQRNINMVNGPSTTAPPSRGQRPR
;
A
#
# COMPACT_ATOMS: atom_id res chain seq x y z
N MET A 1 -25.44 -66.04 -52.42
CA MET A 1 -26.17 -64.94 -53.08
C MET A 1 -26.32 -63.78 -52.10
N HIS A 2 -25.91 -62.58 -52.54
CA HIS A 2 -26.28 -61.21 -52.10
C HIS A 2 -26.06 -60.83 -50.61
N LYS A 3 -25.05 -60.02 -50.20
CA LYS A 3 -24.86 -58.54 -50.36
C LYS A 3 -26.14 -57.77 -49.97
N SER A 4 -26.19 -56.71 -49.17
CA SER A 4 -25.33 -55.56 -48.81
C SER A 4 -26.00 -54.88 -47.59
N ARG A 5 -25.30 -54.45 -46.52
CA ARG A 5 -24.72 -53.11 -46.28
C ARG A 5 -25.60 -51.87 -46.53
N LYS A 6 -25.80 -51.10 -45.43
CA LYS A 6 -25.80 -49.61 -45.27
C LYS A 6 -27.13 -48.86 -45.50
N PRO A 7 -27.42 -47.73 -44.79
CA PRO A 7 -26.50 -46.61 -44.58
C PRO A 7 -26.42 -45.94 -43.20
N ALA A 8 -25.25 -45.32 -42.98
CA ALA A 8 -24.96 -44.31 -41.98
C ALA A 8 -25.49 -42.93 -42.42
N ARG A 9 -25.81 -42.05 -41.45
CA ARG A 9 -25.70 -40.57 -41.54
C ARG A 9 -25.94 -39.96 -40.15
N ARG A 10 -24.89 -39.37 -39.55
CA ARG A 10 -24.65 -37.93 -39.31
C ARG A 10 -25.41 -37.40 -38.06
N ALA A 11 -24.75 -37.15 -36.93
CA ALA A 11 -23.81 -36.05 -36.59
C ALA A 11 -24.53 -34.85 -35.93
N PHE A 12 -23.87 -34.31 -34.88
CA PHE A 12 -24.19 -33.09 -34.11
C PHE A 12 -25.42 -33.21 -33.18
N VAL A 13 -25.44 -32.75 -31.94
CA VAL A 13 -25.08 -31.42 -31.44
C VAL A 13 -24.75 -31.48 -29.94
N SER A 14 -23.64 -30.85 -29.55
CA SER A 14 -23.26 -30.48 -28.18
C SER A 14 -24.22 -29.45 -27.56
N ALA A 15 -24.55 -29.59 -26.27
CA ALA A 15 -24.96 -28.53 -25.32
C ALA A 15 -25.73 -29.22 -24.17
N ALA A 16 -25.55 -28.96 -22.87
CA ALA A 16 -25.18 -27.71 -22.24
C ALA A 16 -24.59 -28.03 -20.84
N LEU A 17 -23.31 -27.73 -20.65
CA LEU A 17 -22.72 -27.57 -19.32
C LEU A 17 -22.79 -26.07 -19.01
N LEU A 18 -23.96 -25.60 -18.59
CA LEU A 18 -24.20 -24.20 -18.26
C LEU A 18 -23.57 -23.87 -16.91
N LEU A 19 -22.30 -23.47 -16.96
CA LEU A 19 -21.72 -22.27 -16.35
C LEU A 19 -22.38 -21.80 -15.02
N ALA A 20 -21.96 -22.41 -13.90
CA ALA A 20 -22.12 -21.87 -12.56
C ALA A 20 -20.88 -21.07 -12.12
N LEU A 21 -20.47 -20.06 -12.90
CA LEU A 21 -19.31 -19.20 -12.61
C LEU A 21 -19.74 -17.74 -12.74
N GLY A 22 -20.38 -17.22 -11.70
CA GLY A 22 -20.95 -15.88 -11.71
C GLY A 22 -21.14 -15.23 -10.34
N ALA A 23 -20.31 -15.55 -9.35
CA ALA A 23 -20.28 -14.81 -8.08
C ALA A 23 -18.81 -14.47 -7.75
N GLY A 24 -18.27 -13.53 -8.52
CA GLY A 24 -16.89 -13.07 -8.37
C GLY A 24 -16.76 -11.66 -8.92
N CYS A 25 -17.53 -10.72 -8.39
CA CYS A 25 -17.29 -9.30 -8.62
C CYS A 25 -17.72 -8.53 -7.38
N GLY A 26 -16.93 -8.67 -6.31
CA GLY A 26 -16.86 -7.68 -5.26
C GLY A 26 -15.62 -6.84 -5.53
N SER A 27 -15.73 -5.82 -6.37
CA SER A 27 -14.74 -4.74 -6.43
C SER A 27 -14.90 -3.90 -5.17
N GLY A 28 -14.43 -4.41 -4.03
CA GLY A 28 -14.34 -3.62 -2.81
C GLY A 28 -13.25 -2.58 -3.00
N SER A 29 -13.63 -1.33 -3.27
CA SER A 29 -12.72 -0.21 -3.06
C SER A 29 -12.35 -0.22 -1.57
N ALA A 30 -11.05 -0.19 -1.26
CA ALA A 30 -10.62 -0.08 0.13
C ALA A 30 -11.23 1.19 0.73
N ALA A 31 -11.86 1.07 1.90
CA ALA A 31 -12.44 2.22 2.57
C ALA A 31 -11.33 3.20 2.97
N VAL A 32 -11.54 4.48 2.66
CA VAL A 32 -10.63 5.56 3.06
C VAL A 32 -10.91 5.90 4.53
N PRO A 33 -9.88 6.01 5.39
CA PRO A 33 -10.09 6.46 6.76
C PRO A 33 -10.62 7.90 6.76
N SER A 34 -11.39 8.24 7.80
CA SER A 34 -11.74 9.64 8.05
C SER A 34 -10.46 10.44 8.33
N THR A 35 -10.51 11.75 8.07
CA THR A 35 -9.39 12.66 8.36
C THR A 35 -8.94 12.56 9.82
N ASP A 36 -9.89 12.63 10.77
CA ASP A 36 -9.58 12.62 12.19
C ASP A 36 -8.98 11.26 12.60
N THR A 37 -9.59 10.16 12.17
CA THR A 37 -9.07 8.81 12.41
C THR A 37 -7.65 8.63 11.89
N ALA A 38 -7.37 9.15 10.68
CA ALA A 38 -6.05 9.04 10.07
C ALA A 38 -5.01 9.90 10.81
N ARG A 39 -5.39 11.12 11.20
CA ARG A 39 -4.54 12.04 11.98
C ARG A 39 -4.22 11.45 13.35
N ASP A 40 -5.21 10.92 14.05
CA ASP A 40 -5.04 10.31 15.39
C ASP A 40 -4.12 9.09 15.33
N ALA A 41 -4.23 8.25 14.30
CA ALA A 41 -3.34 7.11 14.10
C ALA A 41 -1.88 7.56 13.85
N LEU A 42 -1.68 8.60 13.05
CA LEU A 42 -0.36 9.18 12.82
C LEU A 42 0.22 9.82 14.09
N ASP A 43 -0.58 10.58 14.83
CA ASP A 43 -0.17 11.19 16.09
C ASP A 43 0.23 10.12 17.13
N ALA A 44 -0.56 9.05 17.25
CA ALA A 44 -0.26 7.92 18.12
C ALA A 44 1.07 7.24 17.74
N ALA A 45 1.30 7.03 16.44
CA ALA A 45 2.53 6.44 15.93
C ALA A 45 3.76 7.30 16.26
N LEU A 46 3.71 8.60 15.95
CA LEU A 46 4.82 9.51 16.18
C LEU A 46 5.05 9.75 17.68
N THR A 47 4.00 9.74 18.51
CA THR A 47 4.13 9.81 19.96
C THR A 47 4.77 8.53 20.53
N ALA A 48 4.42 7.34 20.03
CA ALA A 48 5.12 6.11 20.41
C ALA A 48 6.62 6.17 20.04
N TRP A 49 6.94 6.76 18.88
CA TRP A 49 8.33 6.95 18.48
C TRP A 49 9.09 7.92 19.41
N THR A 50 8.51 9.05 19.81
CA THR A 50 9.17 9.96 20.78
C THR A 50 9.41 9.30 22.14
N ARG A 51 8.56 8.35 22.55
CA ARG A 51 8.76 7.53 23.76
C ARG A 51 9.82 6.43 23.60
N GLY A 52 10.34 6.24 22.40
CA GLY A 52 11.37 5.24 22.11
C GLY A 52 10.84 3.80 22.01
N GLU A 53 9.56 3.64 21.68
CA GLU A 53 8.96 2.34 21.39
C GLU A 53 9.47 1.77 20.06
N THR A 54 9.00 0.58 19.70
CA THR A 54 9.35 -0.09 18.43
C THR A 54 8.25 0.12 17.39
N PRO A 55 8.59 0.30 16.10
CA PRO A 55 7.58 0.36 15.04
C PRO A 55 6.93 -1.02 14.83
N GLY A 56 5.78 -1.03 14.17
CA GLY A 56 4.95 -2.22 13.97
C GLY A 56 3.54 -1.99 14.47
N GLU A 57 2.93 -3.00 15.08
CA GLU A 57 1.61 -2.87 15.70
C GLU A 57 1.70 -2.03 16.99
N LEU A 58 0.94 -0.95 17.06
CA LEU A 58 0.82 -0.14 18.27
C LEU A 58 -0.11 -0.82 19.27
N ALA A 59 0.37 -1.04 20.49
CA ALA A 59 -0.45 -1.60 21.56
C ALA A 59 -1.39 -0.54 22.16
N GLY A 60 -2.61 -0.95 22.51
CA GLY A 60 -3.53 -0.13 23.30
C GLY A 60 -4.32 0.93 22.51
N THR A 61 -4.35 0.84 21.19
CA THR A 61 -5.26 1.62 20.34
C THR A 61 -6.60 0.89 20.17
N GLU A 62 -7.71 1.62 20.00
CA GLU A 62 -9.03 0.99 19.77
C GLU A 62 -9.09 0.25 18.42
N THR A 63 -8.49 0.84 17.39
CA THR A 63 -8.25 0.21 16.08
C THR A 63 -6.79 -0.21 16.00
N SER A 64 -6.47 -1.40 15.47
CA SER A 64 -5.07 -1.81 15.26
C SER A 64 -4.36 -0.85 14.31
N VAL A 65 -3.27 -0.23 14.77
CA VAL A 65 -2.42 0.65 13.96
C VAL A 65 -1.10 -0.04 13.67
N PHE A 66 -0.73 -0.18 12.40
CA PHE A 66 0.56 -0.72 11.97
C PHE A 66 1.41 0.38 11.33
N VAL A 67 2.63 0.55 11.83
CA VAL A 67 3.55 1.58 11.37
C VAL A 67 4.71 0.99 10.56
N HIS A 68 4.95 1.56 9.39
CA HIS A 68 6.07 1.28 8.50
C HIS A 68 6.92 2.53 8.33
N ASP A 69 7.99 2.59 9.12
CA ASP A 69 8.97 3.68 9.09
C ASP A 69 10.38 3.08 9.18
N THR A 70 11.09 3.07 8.05
CA THR A 70 12.42 2.49 7.95
C THR A 70 13.42 3.16 8.91
N PRO A 71 13.59 4.50 8.93
CA PRO A 71 14.44 5.17 9.92
C PRO A 71 14.15 4.74 11.37
N TRP A 72 12.88 4.73 11.79
CA TRP A 72 12.51 4.27 13.13
C TRP A 72 12.93 2.82 13.36
N SER A 73 12.65 1.91 12.43
CA SER A 73 13.04 0.49 12.54
C SER A 73 14.56 0.29 12.61
N GLN A 74 15.34 1.23 12.07
CA GLN A 74 16.80 1.24 12.10
C GLN A 74 17.36 1.91 13.37
N GLY A 75 16.50 2.27 14.33
CA GLY A 75 16.90 2.81 15.62
C GLY A 75 17.09 4.33 15.64
N GLN A 76 16.68 5.05 14.59
CA GLN A 76 16.61 6.50 14.63
C GLN A 76 15.69 6.93 15.78
N ARG A 77 16.11 7.95 16.54
CA ARG A 77 15.29 8.52 17.63
C ARG A 77 14.65 9.83 17.22
N LEU A 78 13.37 9.98 17.55
CA LEU A 78 12.58 11.19 17.37
C LEU A 78 12.54 11.96 18.70
N ALA A 79 12.90 13.24 18.67
CA ALA A 79 12.79 14.14 19.82
C ALA A 79 11.40 14.79 19.89
N SER A 80 10.89 15.27 18.76
CA SER A 80 9.58 15.91 18.65
C SER A 80 9.07 15.85 17.22
N PHE A 81 7.77 16.09 17.03
CA PHE A 81 7.16 16.20 15.72
C PHE A 81 6.06 17.27 15.70
N GLU A 82 5.68 17.69 14.51
CA GLU A 82 4.53 18.55 14.25
C GLU A 82 3.87 18.15 12.92
N ILE A 83 2.56 17.89 12.94
CA ILE A 83 1.77 17.64 11.72
C ILE A 83 1.37 18.98 11.13
N ILE A 84 2.01 19.38 10.03
CA ILE A 84 1.91 20.72 9.43
C ILE A 84 0.67 20.83 8.54
N GLU A 85 0.46 19.84 7.68
CA GLU A 85 -0.52 19.90 6.60
C GLU A 85 -1.16 18.53 6.39
N GLU A 86 -2.45 18.53 6.06
CA GLU A 86 -3.12 17.39 5.43
C GLU A 86 -3.28 17.70 3.95
N SER A 87 -2.95 16.74 3.10
CA SER A 87 -3.20 16.81 1.66
C SER A 87 -4.11 15.67 1.23
N GLU A 88 -5.00 15.99 0.29
CA GLU A 88 -5.77 14.96 -0.39
C GLU A 88 -4.86 14.20 -1.36
N ALA A 89 -5.02 12.89 -1.44
CA ALA A 89 -4.34 12.13 -2.46
C ALA A 89 -4.88 12.51 -3.84
N GLU A 90 -3.99 12.82 -4.79
CA GLU A 90 -4.40 13.06 -6.17
C GLU A 90 -4.91 11.76 -6.81
N GLY A 91 -6.16 11.78 -7.30
CA GLY A 91 -6.79 10.64 -7.98
C GLY A 91 -7.61 9.74 -7.06
N ALA A 92 -7.96 8.54 -7.55
CA ALA A 92 -8.79 7.57 -6.82
C ALA A 92 -7.96 6.72 -5.84
N VAL A 93 -7.06 7.35 -5.07
CA VAL A 93 -6.21 6.65 -4.11
C VAL A 93 -6.91 6.65 -2.75
N ALA A 94 -7.11 5.47 -2.17
CA ALA A 94 -7.80 5.30 -0.90
C ALA A 94 -6.87 5.56 0.30
N GLU A 95 -6.35 6.77 0.43
CA GLU A 95 -5.41 7.16 1.49
C GLU A 95 -5.57 8.62 1.95
N LYS A 96 -5.02 8.93 3.13
CA LYS A 96 -4.82 10.29 3.65
C LYS A 96 -3.33 10.59 3.72
N ARG A 97 -2.93 11.81 3.37
CA ARG A 97 -1.52 12.24 3.37
C ARG A 97 -1.29 13.38 4.34
N PHE A 98 -0.20 13.32 5.07
CA PHE A 98 0.17 14.35 6.03
C PHE A 98 1.63 14.76 5.85
N THR A 99 1.89 16.06 5.79
CA THR A 99 3.25 16.60 5.89
C THR A 99 3.57 16.81 7.36
N VAL A 100 4.69 16.23 7.80
CA VAL A 100 5.13 16.26 9.20
C VAL A 100 6.55 16.79 9.28
N ARG A 101 6.78 17.74 10.18
CA ARG A 101 8.12 18.15 10.57
C ARG A 101 8.59 17.28 11.73
N LEU A 102 9.68 16.55 11.52
CA LEU A 102 10.34 15.73 12.53
C LEU A 102 11.58 16.44 13.05
N SER A 103 11.83 16.37 14.35
CA SER A 103 13.10 16.72 14.97
C SER A 103 13.74 15.45 15.50
N LEU A 104 14.79 14.99 14.85
CA LEU A 104 15.49 13.74 15.17
C LEU A 104 16.62 14.01 16.14
N ALA A 105 16.85 13.11 17.10
CA ALA A 105 17.81 13.35 18.18
C ALA A 105 19.26 12.96 17.83
N GLN A 106 19.46 12.01 16.90
CA GLN A 106 20.78 11.42 16.64
C GLN A 106 20.94 10.96 15.18
N PRO A 107 21.69 11.68 14.33
CA PRO A 107 22.19 13.05 14.56
C PRO A 107 21.02 14.03 14.74
N ASP A 108 21.28 15.11 15.48
CA ASP A 108 20.32 16.20 15.61
C ASP A 108 20.06 16.85 14.25
N ARG A 109 18.83 16.72 13.76
CA ARG A 109 18.38 17.33 12.49
C ARG A 109 16.87 17.47 12.46
N ALA A 110 16.41 18.46 11.70
CA ALA A 110 15.01 18.57 11.33
C ALA A 110 14.81 18.11 9.88
N GLU A 111 13.69 17.43 9.61
CA GLU A 111 13.27 17.04 8.27
C GLU A 111 11.75 17.16 8.14
N GLU A 112 11.29 17.58 6.96
CA GLU A 112 9.87 17.53 6.59
C GLU A 112 9.64 16.31 5.71
N VAL A 113 8.64 15.52 6.09
CA VAL A 113 8.42 14.19 5.53
C VAL A 113 6.92 13.99 5.33
N GLN A 114 6.55 13.24 4.30
CA GLN A 114 5.15 12.89 4.07
C GLN A 114 4.85 11.51 4.68
N TYR A 115 3.69 11.39 5.32
CA TYR A 115 3.12 10.13 5.79
C TYR A 115 1.82 9.83 5.06
N HIS A 116 1.58 8.56 4.80
CA HIS A 116 0.38 8.00 4.18
C HIS A 116 -0.36 7.15 5.22
N VAL A 117 -1.67 7.36 5.35
CA VAL A 117 -2.53 6.58 6.22
C VAL A 117 -3.62 5.91 5.41
N LEU A 118 -3.72 4.59 5.52
CA LEU A 118 -4.62 3.74 4.74
C LEU A 118 -5.43 2.81 5.63
N GLY A 119 -6.54 2.31 5.09
CA GLY A 119 -7.37 1.31 5.76
C GLY A 119 -8.34 1.90 6.77
N THR A 120 -9.03 1.02 7.48
CA THR A 120 -10.02 1.37 8.51
C THR A 120 -9.95 0.44 9.70
N ASP A 121 -9.60 -0.83 9.47
CA ASP A 121 -9.18 -1.81 10.49
C ASP A 121 -8.47 -2.99 9.79
N PRO A 122 -7.13 -3.11 9.86
CA PRO A 122 -6.23 -2.19 10.54
C PRO A 122 -6.05 -0.85 9.82
N LEU A 123 -5.57 0.16 10.55
CA LEU A 123 -4.99 1.38 10.01
C LEU A 123 -3.50 1.17 9.75
N MET A 124 -3.03 1.58 8.58
CA MET A 124 -1.63 1.46 8.18
C MET A 124 -1.02 2.85 8.03
N VAL A 125 0.08 3.12 8.73
CA VAL A 125 0.84 4.37 8.66
C VAL A 125 2.17 4.10 7.96
N PHE A 126 2.38 4.70 6.80
CA PHE A 126 3.63 4.59 6.04
C PHE A 126 4.30 5.94 5.95
N ARG A 127 5.61 5.97 6.14
CA ARG A 127 6.41 7.07 5.61
C ARG A 127 6.43 7.00 4.07
N ASP A 128 6.48 8.13 3.37
CA ASP A 128 6.40 8.16 1.90
C ASP A 128 7.41 7.20 1.24
N GLU A 129 8.68 7.18 1.65
CA GLU A 129 9.63 6.27 1.00
C GLU A 129 9.29 4.78 1.22
N ASP A 130 8.65 4.44 2.34
CA ASP A 130 8.15 3.09 2.63
C ASP A 130 6.88 2.77 1.84
N TYR A 131 5.98 3.74 1.69
CA TYR A 131 4.80 3.64 0.85
C TYR A 131 5.17 3.41 -0.62
N GLN A 132 6.07 4.24 -1.17
CA GLN A 132 6.57 4.11 -2.54
C GLN A 132 7.23 2.74 -2.75
N ARG A 133 8.05 2.26 -1.80
CA ARG A 133 8.62 0.91 -1.88
C ARG A 133 7.54 -0.17 -1.93
N ASN A 134 6.48 -0.04 -1.14
CA ASN A 134 5.39 -1.00 -1.12
C ASN A 134 4.63 -1.02 -2.46
N ILE A 135 4.14 0.14 -2.94
CA ILE A 135 3.33 0.20 -4.16
C ILE A 135 4.12 -0.10 -5.44
N ASN A 136 5.41 0.24 -5.49
CA ASN A 136 6.26 -0.09 -6.64
C ASN A 136 6.52 -1.59 -6.75
N MET A 137 6.52 -2.31 -5.62
CA MET A 137 6.63 -3.76 -5.61
C MET A 137 5.31 -4.44 -6.00
N VAL A 138 4.17 -3.83 -5.68
CA VAL A 138 2.84 -4.29 -6.14
C VAL A 138 2.67 -4.11 -7.66
N ASN A 139 3.24 -3.04 -8.24
CA ASN A 139 3.17 -2.75 -9.67
C ASN A 139 4.29 -3.40 -10.51
N GLY A 140 5.24 -4.11 -9.87
CA GLY A 140 6.41 -4.69 -10.52
C GLY A 140 7.38 -3.64 -11.11
N PRO A 141 8.65 -3.97 -11.36
CA PRO A 141 9.59 -3.02 -11.91
C PRO A 141 9.18 -2.63 -13.34
N SER A 142 8.81 -1.37 -13.56
CA SER A 142 9.00 -0.77 -14.88
C SER A 142 10.51 -0.70 -15.11
N THR A 143 11.04 -1.59 -15.95
CA THR A 143 12.44 -1.57 -16.41
C THR A 143 12.69 -0.33 -17.27
N THR A 144 12.70 0.85 -16.68
CA THR A 144 13.34 2.03 -17.26
C THR A 144 14.55 2.31 -16.40
N ALA A 145 15.67 1.72 -16.78
CA ALA A 145 16.96 2.07 -16.20
C ALA A 145 17.18 3.59 -16.34
N PRO A 146 17.70 4.28 -15.31
CA PRO A 146 18.08 5.68 -15.46
C PRO A 146 19.16 5.80 -16.54
N PRO A 147 19.13 6.86 -17.39
CA PRO A 147 20.16 7.04 -18.41
C PRO A 147 21.53 7.15 -17.73
N SER A 148 22.42 6.22 -18.09
CA SER A 148 23.78 6.14 -17.61
C SER A 148 24.50 7.45 -17.89
N ARG A 149 24.71 8.24 -16.83
CA ARG A 149 25.46 9.49 -16.88
C ARG A 149 26.94 9.17 -17.04
N GLY A 150 27.46 9.36 -18.25
CA GLY A 150 28.85 9.73 -18.48
C GLY A 150 29.77 8.62 -18.96
N GLN A 151 29.80 8.40 -20.27
CA GLN A 151 31.02 7.99 -20.95
C GLN A 151 31.68 9.25 -21.50
N ARG A 152 32.68 9.78 -20.78
CA ARG A 152 33.58 10.79 -21.33
C ARG A 152 34.65 10.07 -22.16
N PRO A 153 34.77 10.32 -23.48
CA PRO A 153 35.92 9.87 -24.24
C PRO A 153 37.17 10.65 -23.79
N ARG A 154 38.31 9.96 -23.83
CA ARG A 154 39.64 10.43 -23.43
C ARG A 154 40.16 11.55 -24.32
#